data_AF-A0A2T2NJG2-F1
#
_entry.id   AF-A0A2T2NJG2-F1
#
_cell.length_a   1.000
_cell.length_b   1.000
_cell.length_c   1.000
_cell.angle_alpha   90.00
_cell.angle_beta   90.00
_cell.angle_gamma   90.00
#
_symmetry.space_group_name_H-M   'P 1'
#
loop_
_entity.id
_entity.type
_entity.pdbx_description
1 polymer ?
#
loop_
_entity_poly.entity_id
_entity_poly.type
_entity_poly.pdbx_seq_one_letter_code
_entity_poly.pdbx_strand_id
1 'polypeptide(L)'
;MVLQRPNTNVEALKGPVWCRLHALLGQRGQHIMIDLLSDCDIFCPVDDSSGNYIQRSGIPLSEVKLDAPKTGNALATTESSGRKPNALFSEDRKPGAITIVRGRMFYARAALNAKGGVRFGMRHIHVLNRFPDLGDSLQTIHILRYMFPRQFGMHNVFTSRVDSRETAMPFKDYTLREKEMHHAMERELTQKGLSHDANAIKKWKSHIPKRLRGDVVAMVDKMRKLNSKCSYMEMLRHYCPIEVLPILVGNEHC
;
A
#
# COMPACT_ATOMS: atom_id res chain seq x y z
N MET A 1 13.15 -17.14 19.41
CA MET A 1 14.33 -16.39 18.91
C MET A 1 13.83 -15.39 17.88
N VAL A 2 13.86 -14.09 18.17
CA VAL A 2 13.41 -13.06 17.22
C VAL A 2 14.50 -12.94 16.15
N LEU A 3 14.15 -13.22 14.89
CA LEU A 3 15.03 -12.97 13.75
C LEU A 3 15.27 -11.45 13.70
N GLN A 4 16.39 -10.97 14.26
CA GLN A 4 16.81 -9.58 14.09
C GLN A 4 17.20 -9.43 12.63
N ARG A 5 16.29 -8.91 11.81
CA ARG A 5 16.68 -8.46 10.48
C ARG A 5 17.69 -7.33 10.67
N PRO A 6 18.83 -7.38 9.97
CA PRO A 6 19.78 -6.29 10.04
C PRO A 6 19.10 -4.99 9.61
N ASN A 7 19.33 -3.93 10.39
CA ASN A 7 18.87 -2.60 10.02
C ASN A 7 19.82 -2.06 8.96
N THR A 8 19.36 -2.01 7.71
CA THR A 8 20.16 -1.56 6.56
C THR A 8 20.69 -0.13 6.71
N ASN A 9 20.03 0.72 7.50
CA ASN A 9 20.55 2.05 7.83
C ASN A 9 21.75 1.96 8.78
N VAL A 10 21.69 1.08 9.78
CA VAL A 10 22.80 0.85 10.71
C VAL A 10 23.98 0.20 9.99
N GLU A 11 23.73 -0.77 9.11
CA GLU A 11 24.78 -1.37 8.27
C GLU A 11 25.42 -0.33 7.35
N ALA A 12 24.62 0.52 6.70
CA ALA A 12 25.14 1.59 5.86
C ALA A 12 26.03 2.55 6.67
N LEU A 13 25.57 3.04 7.82
CA LEU A 13 26.33 3.97 8.68
C LEU A 13 27.58 3.35 9.32
N LYS A 14 27.59 2.02 9.50
CA LYS A 14 28.78 1.27 9.93
C LYS A 14 29.66 0.82 8.76
N GLY A 15 29.26 1.15 7.54
CA GLY A 15 29.96 0.78 6.32
C GLY A 15 31.30 1.51 6.17
N PRO A 16 32.20 0.98 5.31
CA PRO A 16 33.56 1.49 5.16
C PRO A 16 33.63 2.95 4.68
N VAL A 17 32.61 3.43 3.94
CA VAL A 17 32.52 4.83 3.50
C VAL A 17 32.37 5.76 4.70
N TRP A 18 31.48 5.45 5.63
CA TRP A 18 31.22 6.26 6.82
C TRP A 18 32.38 6.19 7.82
N CYS A 19 33.01 5.02 7.97
CA CYS A 19 34.22 4.88 8.76
C CYS A 19 35.37 5.74 8.22
N ARG A 20 35.56 5.79 6.90
CA ARG A 20 36.55 6.66 6.25
C ARG A 20 36.21 8.13 6.39
N LEU A 21 34.94 8.50 6.22
CA LEU A 21 34.48 9.87 6.46
C LEU A 21 34.80 10.32 7.88
N HIS A 22 34.47 9.49 8.88
CA HIS A 22 34.80 9.76 10.28
C HIS A 22 36.31 9.94 10.49
N ALA A 23 37.15 9.09 9.90
CA ALA A 23 38.60 9.20 9.99
C ALA A 23 39.14 10.50 9.36
N LEU A 24 38.56 10.96 8.25
CA LEU A 24 38.93 12.21 7.58
C LEU A 24 38.57 13.45 8.39
N LEU A 25 37.49 13.40 9.18
CA LEU A 25 37.03 14.52 10.00
C LEU A 25 37.89 14.76 11.26
N GLY A 26 38.84 13.87 11.56
CA GLY A 26 39.83 14.05 12.62
C GLY A 26 39.24 14.02 14.03
N GLN A 27 39.89 14.73 14.98
CA GLN A 27 39.61 14.64 16.41
C GLN A 27 38.18 15.06 16.83
N ARG A 28 37.49 15.87 15.99
CA ARG A 28 36.09 16.26 16.20
C ARG A 28 35.09 15.48 15.33
N GLY A 29 35.56 14.47 14.60
CA GLY A 29 34.75 13.73 13.64
C GLY A 29 33.49 13.10 14.24
N GLN A 30 33.54 12.65 15.49
CA GLN A 30 32.36 12.10 16.18
C GLN A 30 31.26 13.16 16.33
N HIS A 31 31.59 14.36 16.80
CA HIS A 31 30.63 15.44 16.97
C HIS A 31 30.04 15.88 15.63
N ILE A 32 30.89 16.07 14.62
CA ILE A 32 30.45 16.46 13.27
C ILE A 32 29.50 15.40 12.68
N MET A 33 29.79 14.12 12.88
CA MET A 33 28.94 13.03 12.40
C MET A 33 27.61 12.95 13.15
N ILE A 34 27.59 13.25 14.45
CA ILE A 34 26.35 13.32 15.24
C ILE A 34 25.49 14.47 14.74
N ASP A 35 26.05 15.68 14.64
CA ASP A 35 25.33 16.86 14.15
C ASP A 35 24.80 16.62 12.72
N LEU A 36 25.61 16.01 11.85
CA LEU A 36 25.20 15.63 10.50
C LEU A 36 24.01 14.64 10.50
N LEU A 37 24.00 13.65 11.39
CA LEU A 37 22.93 12.64 11.44
C LEU A 37 21.68 13.10 12.19
N SER A 38 21.80 14.13 13.04
CA SER A 38 20.70 14.67 13.83
C SER A 38 20.03 15.87 13.17
N ASP A 39 20.82 16.75 12.55
CA ASP A 39 20.35 18.07 12.09
C ASP A 39 20.26 18.19 10.56
N CYS A 40 20.80 17.22 9.80
CA CYS A 40 20.77 17.25 8.33
C CYS A 40 19.91 16.14 7.72
N ASP A 41 19.28 16.45 6.59
CA ASP A 41 18.61 15.46 5.76
C ASP A 41 19.63 14.84 4.77
N ILE A 42 19.96 13.56 4.96
CA ILE A 42 20.95 12.86 4.14
C ILE A 42 20.25 11.97 3.12
N PHE A 43 20.59 12.14 1.86
CA PHE A 43 20.06 11.36 0.75
C PHE A 43 21.17 10.55 0.09
N CYS A 44 20.93 9.25 -0.12
CA CYS A 44 21.85 8.37 -0.82
C CYS A 44 21.19 7.82 -2.09
N PRO A 45 21.92 7.68 -3.20
CA PRO A 45 21.40 7.02 -4.39
C PRO A 45 21.06 5.56 -4.09
N VAL A 46 20.00 5.05 -4.72
CA VAL A 46 19.62 3.63 -4.61
C VAL A 46 20.49 2.75 -5.51
N ASP A 47 20.79 3.24 -6.72
CA ASP A 47 21.65 2.60 -7.71
C ASP A 47 22.40 3.68 -8.52
N ASP A 48 23.58 3.38 -9.04
CA ASP A 48 24.46 4.35 -9.75
C ASP A 48 23.90 4.91 -11.07
N SER A 49 22.75 4.40 -11.56
CA SER A 49 22.21 4.75 -12.89
C SER A 49 20.82 5.38 -12.86
N SER A 50 20.14 5.37 -11.73
CA SER A 50 18.80 5.94 -11.61
C SER A 50 18.88 7.13 -10.66
N GLY A 51 18.43 8.31 -11.08
CA GLY A 51 18.39 9.53 -10.24
C GLY A 51 17.42 9.43 -9.05
N ASN A 52 17.26 8.23 -8.48
CA ASN A 52 16.43 7.90 -7.34
C ASN A 52 17.29 7.91 -6.08
N TYR A 53 16.82 8.64 -5.08
CA TYR A 53 17.50 8.77 -3.79
C TYR A 53 16.61 8.25 -2.66
N ILE A 54 17.23 7.69 -1.64
CA ILE A 54 16.61 7.32 -0.37
C ILE A 54 17.10 8.23 0.74
N GLN A 55 16.17 8.71 1.57
CA GLN A 55 16.51 9.43 2.78
C GLN A 55 17.03 8.46 3.84
N ARG A 56 18.20 8.75 4.41
CA ARG A 56 18.87 7.97 5.45
C ARG A 56 18.79 8.62 6.83
N SER A 57 18.68 9.94 6.88
CA SER A 57 18.68 10.75 8.10
C SER A 57 17.82 12.01 7.91
N GLY A 58 17.47 12.65 9.02
CA GLY A 58 16.68 13.86 9.10
C GLY A 58 15.16 13.62 9.16
N ILE A 59 14.39 14.70 8.97
CA ILE A 59 12.92 14.66 9.11
C ILE A 59 12.34 13.92 7.91
N PRO A 60 11.58 12.82 8.10
CA PRO A 60 11.00 12.10 6.98
C PRO A 60 10.26 13.05 6.03
N LEU A 61 10.52 12.96 4.73
CA LEU A 61 9.88 13.86 3.74
C LEU A 61 8.34 13.93 3.86
N SER A 62 7.70 12.88 4.36
CA SER A 62 6.26 12.84 4.63
C SER A 62 5.80 13.80 5.73
N GLU A 63 6.70 14.19 6.62
CA GLU A 63 6.47 15.04 7.79
C GLU A 63 6.95 16.48 7.58
N VAL A 64 7.73 16.73 6.52
CA VAL A 64 8.16 18.07 6.13
C VAL A 64 6.91 18.90 5.81
N LYS A 65 6.64 19.90 6.66
CA LYS A 65 5.62 20.90 6.41
C LYS A 65 6.16 21.82 5.32
N LEU A 66 5.68 21.62 4.09
CA LEU A 66 5.85 22.62 3.04
C LEU A 66 5.09 23.86 3.49
N ASP A 67 5.82 24.87 3.96
CA ASP A 67 5.27 26.22 4.08
C ASP A 67 4.73 26.59 2.70
N ALA A 68 3.43 26.89 2.64
CA ALA A 68 2.82 27.34 1.41
C ALA A 68 3.67 28.50 0.87
N PRO A 69 3.98 28.56 -0.44
CA PRO A 69 4.59 29.75 -0.99
C PRO A 69 3.70 30.92 -0.60
N LYS A 70 4.25 31.84 0.20
CA LYS A 70 3.57 33.09 0.55
C LYS A 70 3.42 33.86 -0.75
N THR A 71 2.34 33.59 -1.48
CA THR A 71 1.85 34.49 -2.51
C THR A 71 1.52 35.80 -1.79
N GLY A 72 2.43 36.76 -1.97
CA GLY A 72 2.24 38.11 -1.46
C GLY A 72 0.95 38.70 -2.02
N ASN A 73 0.28 39.47 -1.14
CA ASN A 73 -0.73 40.48 -1.41
C ASN A 73 -2.14 39.96 -1.77
N ALA A 74 -3.09 39.99 -0.82
CA ALA A 74 -3.87 41.19 -0.54
C ALA A 74 -4.94 40.94 0.54
N LEU A 75 -4.99 41.90 1.47
CA LEU A 75 -6.06 42.36 2.37
C LEU A 75 -7.00 41.36 3.08
N ALA A 76 -6.90 41.42 4.41
CA ALA A 76 -7.91 40.99 5.36
C ALA A 76 -9.21 41.79 5.23
N THR A 77 -10.34 41.09 5.39
CA THR A 77 -11.54 41.63 6.05
C THR A 77 -12.28 40.51 6.76
N THR A 78 -12.32 40.64 8.09
CA THR A 78 -13.42 40.33 9.02
C THR A 78 -14.01 38.92 9.09
N GLU A 79 -13.90 38.40 10.30
CA GLU A 79 -14.63 37.26 10.87
C GLU A 79 -16.15 37.38 10.68
N SER A 80 -16.77 36.30 10.22
CA SER A 80 -18.16 36.01 10.54
C SER A 80 -18.35 34.50 10.62
N SER A 81 -18.77 34.05 11.81
CA SER A 81 -19.36 32.75 12.11
C SER A 81 -20.35 32.35 11.01
N GLY A 82 -20.07 31.24 10.33
CA GLY A 82 -20.89 30.76 9.23
C GLY A 82 -20.51 29.32 8.88
N ARG A 83 -21.41 28.39 9.21
CA ARG A 83 -21.42 26.99 8.77
C ARG A 83 -20.91 26.90 7.32
N LYS A 84 -19.70 26.35 7.12
CA LYS A 84 -19.24 26.06 5.75
C LYS A 84 -20.18 25.01 5.16
N PRO A 85 -20.82 25.28 4.00
CA PRO A 85 -21.67 24.29 3.35
C PRO A 85 -20.81 23.09 2.98
N ASN A 86 -21.41 21.90 3.03
CA ASN A 86 -20.85 20.65 2.54
C ASN A 86 -20.42 20.79 1.07
N ALA A 87 -19.22 21.28 0.85
CA ALA A 87 -18.53 21.21 -0.41
C ALA A 87 -18.16 19.72 -0.61
N LEU A 88 -18.99 19.03 -1.40
CA LEU A 88 -18.86 17.66 -1.91
C LEU A 88 -17.61 17.43 -2.78
N PHE A 89 -16.57 18.24 -2.62
CA PHE A 89 -15.31 18.09 -3.32
C PHE A 89 -14.44 17.11 -2.53
N SER A 90 -14.16 15.97 -3.19
CA SER A 90 -13.07 15.06 -2.87
C SER A 90 -11.84 15.88 -2.51
N GLU A 91 -11.46 15.92 -1.23
CA GLU A 91 -10.15 16.46 -0.87
C GLU A 91 -9.11 15.47 -1.38
N ASP A 92 -8.42 15.86 -2.45
CA ASP A 92 -7.27 15.12 -2.94
C ASP A 92 -6.24 15.08 -1.81
N ARG A 93 -6.07 13.91 -1.21
CA ARG A 93 -5.10 13.68 -0.15
C ARG A 93 -3.71 13.86 -0.72
N LYS A 94 -2.87 14.58 0.03
CA LYS A 94 -1.44 14.66 -0.26
C LYS A 94 -0.84 13.25 -0.28
N PRO A 95 0.09 12.93 -1.20
CA PRO A 95 0.73 11.60 -1.25
C PRO A 95 1.30 11.15 0.10
N GLY A 96 1.90 12.06 0.89
CA GLY A 96 2.44 11.76 2.22
C GLY A 96 1.40 11.38 3.28
N ALA A 97 0.12 11.72 3.07
CA ALA A 97 -0.96 11.32 3.98
C ALA A 97 -1.40 9.85 3.76
N ILE A 98 -0.96 9.21 2.67
CA ILE A 98 -1.31 7.82 2.35
C ILE A 98 -0.36 6.90 3.09
N THR A 99 -0.87 6.26 4.15
CA THR A 99 -0.09 5.35 4.99
C THR A 99 -0.48 3.90 4.74
N ILE A 100 0.53 3.02 4.70
CA ILE A 100 0.31 1.58 4.69
C ILE A 100 0.07 1.13 6.13
N VAL A 101 -1.06 0.45 6.37
CA VAL A 101 -1.43 -0.05 7.71
C VAL A 101 -0.54 -1.24 8.08
N ARG A 102 0.68 -0.95 8.54
CA ARG A 102 1.72 -1.95 8.88
C ARG A 102 1.28 -2.92 9.97
N GLY A 103 0.40 -2.51 10.89
CA GLY A 103 -0.13 -3.41 11.92
C GLY A 103 -0.85 -4.65 11.34
N ARG A 104 -1.49 -4.51 10.17
CA ARG A 104 -2.10 -5.63 9.44
C ARG A 104 -1.08 -6.54 8.76
N MET A 105 0.15 -6.09 8.58
CA MET A 105 1.23 -6.90 8.04
C MET A 105 1.99 -7.62 9.16
N PHE A 106 2.32 -6.92 10.24
CA PHE A 106 3.15 -7.44 11.33
C PHE A 106 2.38 -8.28 12.35
N TYR A 107 1.12 -7.95 12.62
CA TYR A 107 0.32 -8.62 13.65
C TYR A 107 -0.85 -9.42 13.06
N ALA A 108 -0.87 -9.63 11.74
CA ALA A 108 -1.88 -10.49 11.15
C ALA A 108 -1.70 -11.93 11.60
N ARG A 109 -2.79 -12.52 12.08
CA ARG A 109 -2.85 -13.96 12.34
C ARG A 109 -2.70 -14.73 11.04
N ALA A 110 -1.99 -15.85 11.10
CA ALA A 110 -1.89 -16.78 9.99
C ALA A 110 -3.30 -17.22 9.53
N ALA A 111 -3.47 -17.38 8.21
CA ALA A 111 -4.69 -17.99 7.70
C ALA A 111 -4.63 -19.48 7.96
N LEU A 112 -5.72 -20.07 8.47
CA LEU A 112 -5.79 -21.50 8.71
C LEU A 112 -6.53 -22.21 7.58
N ASN A 113 -6.15 -23.45 7.33
CA ASN A 113 -6.89 -24.38 6.48
C ASN A 113 -7.97 -25.11 7.32
N ALA A 114 -8.83 -25.90 6.67
CA ALA A 114 -9.90 -26.64 7.36
C ALA A 114 -9.37 -27.67 8.38
N LYS A 115 -8.11 -28.09 8.26
CA LYS A 115 -7.43 -29.00 9.19
C LYS A 115 -6.70 -28.25 10.32
N GLY A 116 -6.88 -26.94 10.44
CA GLY A 116 -6.21 -26.11 11.45
C GLY A 116 -4.74 -25.78 11.16
N GLY A 117 -4.17 -26.29 10.05
CA GLY A 117 -2.81 -25.97 9.63
C GLY A 117 -2.71 -24.59 8.97
N VAL A 118 -1.49 -24.05 8.90
CA VAL A 118 -1.24 -22.77 8.23
C VAL A 118 -1.49 -22.90 6.72
N ARG A 119 -2.26 -21.97 6.16
CA ARG A 119 -2.41 -21.80 4.71
C ARG A 119 -1.42 -20.75 4.23
N PHE A 120 -0.60 -21.15 3.26
CA PHE A 120 0.32 -20.27 2.58
C PHE A 120 -0.34 -19.51 1.42
N GLY A 121 0.18 -18.31 1.13
CA GLY A 121 -0.34 -17.44 0.09
C GLY A 121 -1.53 -16.57 0.53
N MET A 122 -2.24 -16.04 -0.47
CA MET A 122 -3.37 -15.14 -0.22
C MET A 122 -4.57 -15.86 0.37
N ARG A 123 -5.37 -15.14 1.19
CA ARG A 123 -6.58 -15.70 1.81
C ARG A 123 -7.66 -16.01 0.77
N HIS A 124 -8.59 -16.92 1.07
CA HIS A 124 -9.74 -17.20 0.19
C HIS A 124 -10.61 -15.96 -0.04
N ILE A 125 -10.63 -15.01 0.91
CA ILE A 125 -11.37 -13.75 0.79
C ILE A 125 -10.72 -12.76 -0.19
N HIS A 126 -9.46 -12.99 -0.59
CA HIS A 126 -8.77 -12.10 -1.50
C HIS A 126 -9.40 -12.15 -2.90
N VAL A 127 -9.53 -11.00 -3.57
CA VAL A 127 -10.21 -10.88 -4.86
C VAL A 127 -9.67 -11.86 -5.91
N LEU A 128 -8.35 -12.05 -5.99
CA LEU A 128 -7.72 -12.97 -6.94
C LEU A 128 -8.04 -14.46 -6.68
N ASN A 129 -8.51 -14.81 -5.48
CA ASN A 129 -8.89 -16.19 -5.13
C ASN A 129 -10.41 -16.40 -5.19
N ARG A 130 -11.21 -15.34 -5.01
CA ARG A 130 -12.68 -15.40 -5.08
C ARG A 130 -13.23 -15.50 -6.49
N PHE A 131 -12.44 -15.08 -7.48
CA PHE A 131 -12.79 -15.08 -8.90
C PHE A 131 -11.83 -15.98 -9.69
N PRO A 132 -11.96 -17.32 -9.53
CA PRO A 132 -11.00 -18.28 -10.09
C PRO A 132 -11.19 -18.57 -11.58
N ASP A 133 -12.33 -18.20 -12.18
CA ASP A 133 -12.61 -18.52 -13.58
C ASP A 133 -11.83 -17.59 -14.52
N LEU A 134 -10.73 -18.12 -15.05
CA LEU A 134 -9.80 -17.41 -15.93
C LEU A 134 -10.40 -17.14 -17.32
N GLY A 135 -11.46 -17.83 -17.73
CA GLY A 135 -12.16 -17.60 -18.99
C GLY A 135 -13.17 -16.48 -18.92
N ASP A 136 -13.64 -16.13 -17.72
CA ASP A 136 -14.63 -15.08 -17.52
C ASP A 136 -13.99 -13.68 -17.51
N SER A 137 -14.23 -12.94 -18.61
CA SER A 137 -13.82 -11.54 -18.74
C SER A 137 -14.48 -10.62 -17.72
N LEU A 138 -15.72 -10.91 -17.27
CA LEU A 138 -16.41 -10.10 -16.27
C LEU A 138 -15.70 -10.18 -14.91
N GLN A 139 -15.11 -11.34 -14.57
CA GLN A 139 -14.27 -11.49 -13.40
C GLN A 139 -12.99 -10.65 -13.48
N THR A 140 -12.37 -10.57 -14.65
CA THR A 140 -11.23 -9.65 -14.86
C THR A 140 -11.66 -8.19 -14.66
N ILE A 141 -12.81 -7.77 -15.19
CA ILE A 141 -13.34 -6.41 -14.98
C ILE A 141 -13.67 -6.17 -13.50
N HIS A 142 -14.18 -7.18 -12.81
CA HIS A 142 -14.42 -7.10 -11.37
C HIS A 142 -13.12 -6.90 -10.59
N ILE A 143 -12.05 -7.60 -10.92
CA ILE A 143 -10.73 -7.41 -10.31
C ILE A 143 -10.17 -6.02 -10.66
N LEU A 144 -10.37 -5.52 -11.88
CA LEU A 144 -10.01 -4.15 -12.27
C LEU A 144 -10.69 -3.10 -11.38
N ARG A 145 -11.95 -3.32 -10.98
CA ARG A 145 -12.66 -2.44 -10.03
C ARG A 145 -11.97 -2.41 -8.66
N TYR A 146 -11.45 -3.54 -8.20
CA TYR A 146 -10.67 -3.61 -6.95
C TYR A 146 -9.32 -2.87 -7.05
N MET A 147 -8.58 -3.07 -8.15
CA MET A 147 -7.24 -2.51 -8.34
C MET A 147 -7.24 -1.02 -8.70
N PHE A 148 -8.22 -0.58 -9.50
CA PHE A 148 -8.28 0.78 -10.06
C PHE A 148 -9.60 1.52 -9.73
N PRO A 149 -10.04 1.56 -8.46
CA PRO A 149 -11.36 2.07 -8.11
C PRO A 149 -11.64 3.50 -8.53
N ARG A 150 -10.61 4.36 -8.48
CA ARG A 150 -10.73 5.76 -8.89
C ARG A 150 -11.22 5.90 -10.34
N GLN A 151 -10.79 5.01 -11.24
CA GLN A 151 -11.21 5.05 -12.65
C GLN A 151 -12.68 4.64 -12.84
N PHE A 152 -13.25 3.93 -11.86
CA PHE A 152 -14.66 3.56 -11.82
C PHE A 152 -15.50 4.50 -10.94
N GLY A 153 -14.93 5.64 -10.49
CA GLY A 153 -15.62 6.58 -9.62
C GLY A 153 -15.90 6.05 -8.21
N MET A 154 -15.15 5.03 -7.77
CA MET A 154 -15.31 4.39 -6.46
C MET A 154 -14.36 4.97 -5.40
N HIS A 155 -14.68 4.69 -4.14
CA HIS A 155 -13.91 5.08 -2.97
C HIS A 155 -12.46 4.60 -3.08
N ASN A 156 -11.53 5.48 -2.76
CA ASN A 156 -10.10 5.19 -2.85
C ASN A 156 -9.31 6.08 -1.88
N VAL A 157 -8.08 5.67 -1.61
CA VAL A 157 -7.19 6.36 -0.65
C VAL A 157 -6.79 7.77 -1.07
N PHE A 158 -6.86 8.11 -2.36
CA PHE A 158 -6.40 9.40 -2.87
C PHE A 158 -7.46 10.48 -2.73
N THR A 159 -8.71 10.18 -3.07
CA THR A 159 -9.72 11.23 -3.21
C THR A 159 -10.82 11.14 -2.16
N SER A 160 -11.01 9.99 -1.53
CA SER A 160 -12.24 9.74 -0.78
C SER A 160 -12.12 10.05 0.72
N ARG A 161 -13.14 10.74 1.24
CA ARG A 161 -13.30 10.98 2.67
C ARG A 161 -13.69 9.70 3.39
N VAL A 162 -13.13 9.50 4.57
CA VAL A 162 -13.41 8.34 5.42
C VAL A 162 -14.44 8.75 6.46
N ASP A 163 -15.49 7.94 6.59
CA ASP A 163 -16.49 8.13 7.63
C ASP A 163 -16.00 7.44 8.92
N SER A 164 -15.82 8.22 9.98
CA SER A 164 -15.40 7.72 11.29
C SER A 164 -16.45 6.81 11.94
N ARG A 165 -17.71 6.88 11.49
CA ARG A 165 -18.78 5.95 11.91
C ARG A 165 -18.60 4.57 11.30
N GLU A 166 -17.97 4.48 10.12
CA GLU A 166 -17.72 3.20 9.44
C GLU A 166 -16.38 2.58 9.83
N THR A 167 -15.36 3.40 10.10
CA THR A 167 -14.03 2.88 10.45
C THR A 167 -13.27 3.83 11.37
N ALA A 168 -12.61 3.26 12.38
CA ALA A 168 -11.64 3.97 13.22
C ALA A 168 -10.27 4.14 12.54
N MET A 169 -10.05 3.50 11.38
CA MET A 169 -8.78 3.55 10.66
C MET A 169 -8.71 4.76 9.71
N PRO A 170 -7.52 5.24 9.35
CA PRO A 170 -7.36 6.37 8.41
C PRO A 170 -7.94 6.12 7.00
N PHE A 171 -8.21 4.84 6.67
CA PHE A 171 -8.76 4.35 5.41
C PHE A 171 -9.77 3.23 5.65
N LYS A 172 -10.73 3.07 4.72
CA LYS A 172 -11.69 1.96 4.73
C LYS A 172 -10.97 0.62 4.50
N ASP A 173 -11.60 -0.47 4.96
CA ASP A 173 -11.14 -1.81 4.61
C ASP A 173 -11.60 -2.17 3.19
N TYR A 174 -10.66 -2.22 2.26
CA TYR A 174 -10.93 -2.51 0.86
C TYR A 174 -10.89 -4.01 0.52
N THR A 175 -10.85 -4.90 1.52
CA THR A 175 -10.82 -6.35 1.29
C THR A 175 -12.07 -6.85 0.56
N LEU A 176 -13.24 -6.29 0.88
CA LEU A 176 -14.52 -6.62 0.27
C LEU A 176 -15.21 -5.34 -0.17
N ARG A 177 -15.59 -5.27 -1.45
CA ARG A 177 -16.11 -4.04 -2.08
C ARG A 177 -17.42 -4.23 -2.83
N GLU A 178 -18.02 -5.41 -2.73
CA GLU A 178 -19.24 -5.76 -3.47
C GLU A 178 -20.41 -4.83 -3.10
N LYS A 179 -20.56 -4.49 -1.82
CA LYS A 179 -21.60 -3.56 -1.37
C LYS A 179 -21.42 -2.18 -2.00
N GLU A 180 -20.19 -1.68 -2.02
CA GLU A 180 -19.86 -0.41 -2.66
C GLU A 180 -20.13 -0.42 -4.16
N MET A 181 -19.70 -1.48 -4.86
CA MET A 181 -19.96 -1.66 -6.29
C MET A 181 -21.46 -1.74 -6.60
N HIS A 182 -22.22 -2.44 -5.75
CA HIS A 182 -23.67 -2.54 -5.89
C HIS A 182 -24.33 -1.16 -5.79
N HIS A 183 -24.01 -0.39 -4.74
CA HIS A 183 -24.56 0.96 -4.58
C HIS A 183 -24.10 1.91 -5.68
N ALA A 184 -22.86 1.79 -6.17
CA ALA A 184 -22.40 2.57 -7.31
C ALA A 184 -23.24 2.30 -8.57
N MET A 185 -23.49 1.02 -8.86
CA MET A 185 -24.34 0.58 -9.97
C MET A 185 -25.78 1.08 -9.79
N GLU A 186 -26.39 0.88 -8.63
CA GLU A 186 -27.77 1.32 -8.34
C GLU A 186 -27.92 2.82 -8.53
N ARG A 187 -27.03 3.64 -7.97
CA ARG A 187 -27.10 5.10 -8.12
C ARG A 187 -27.02 5.52 -9.59
N GLU A 188 -26.10 4.94 -10.35
CA GLU A 188 -25.92 5.31 -11.76
C GLU A 188 -27.13 4.90 -12.61
N LEU A 189 -27.68 3.71 -12.37
CA LEU A 189 -28.85 3.22 -13.11
C LEU A 189 -30.13 3.97 -12.73
N THR A 190 -30.34 4.27 -11.45
CA THR A 190 -31.49 5.07 -10.98
C THR A 190 -31.45 6.50 -11.55
N GLN A 191 -30.27 7.13 -11.61
CA GLN A 191 -30.11 8.45 -12.25
C GLN A 191 -30.47 8.43 -13.74
N LYS A 192 -30.34 7.28 -14.40
CA LYS A 192 -30.70 7.08 -15.81
C LYS A 192 -32.12 6.56 -16.00
N GLY A 193 -32.87 6.32 -14.92
CA GLY A 193 -34.21 5.71 -14.98
C GLY A 193 -34.22 4.24 -15.42
N LEU A 194 -33.08 3.53 -15.31
CA LEU A 194 -32.86 2.17 -15.83
C LEU A 194 -32.55 1.15 -14.72
N SER A 195 -32.99 1.40 -13.48
CA SER A 195 -32.65 0.59 -12.30
C SER A 195 -33.00 -0.89 -12.44
N HIS A 196 -34.08 -1.22 -13.15
CA HIS A 196 -34.57 -2.58 -13.36
C HIS A 196 -34.26 -3.15 -14.75
N ASP A 197 -33.57 -2.41 -15.62
CA ASP A 197 -33.24 -2.89 -16.96
C ASP A 197 -32.04 -3.86 -16.92
N ALA A 198 -32.31 -5.14 -17.20
CA ALA A 198 -31.31 -6.20 -17.25
C ALA A 198 -30.18 -5.90 -18.25
N ASN A 199 -30.48 -5.24 -19.36
CA ASN A 199 -29.47 -4.90 -20.37
C ASN A 199 -28.57 -3.77 -19.89
N ALA A 200 -29.13 -2.75 -19.24
CA ALA A 200 -28.35 -1.68 -18.61
C ALA A 200 -27.43 -2.22 -17.51
N ILE A 201 -27.92 -3.15 -16.68
CA ILE A 201 -27.12 -3.83 -15.66
C ILE A 201 -25.96 -4.61 -16.29
N LYS A 202 -26.23 -5.39 -17.34
CA LYS A 202 -25.21 -6.17 -18.05
C LYS A 202 -24.14 -5.26 -18.65
N LYS A 203 -24.56 -4.15 -19.28
CA LYS A 203 -23.67 -3.12 -19.85
C LYS A 203 -22.82 -2.43 -18.79
N TRP A 204 -23.38 -2.15 -17.61
CA TRP A 204 -22.61 -1.59 -16.51
C TRP A 204 -21.55 -2.58 -16.00
N LYS A 205 -21.92 -3.84 -15.82
CA LYS A 205 -20.99 -4.89 -15.36
C LYS A 205 -19.82 -5.11 -16.32
N SER A 206 -20.05 -5.03 -17.63
CA SER A 206 -19.01 -5.13 -18.66
C SER A 206 -18.29 -3.81 -18.97
N HIS A 207 -18.66 -2.71 -18.33
CA HIS A 207 -18.05 -1.41 -18.60
C HIS A 207 -16.57 -1.37 -18.18
N ILE A 208 -15.70 -0.91 -19.08
CA ILE A 208 -14.28 -0.65 -18.83
C ILE A 208 -13.97 0.82 -19.17
N PRO A 209 -13.47 1.62 -18.20
CA PRO A 209 -13.00 2.98 -18.42
C PRO A 209 -11.94 3.04 -19.51
N LYS A 210 -11.95 4.09 -20.34
CA LYS A 210 -11.04 4.22 -21.51
C LYS A 210 -9.57 3.98 -21.16
N ARG A 211 -9.10 4.53 -20.03
CA ARG A 211 -7.72 4.40 -19.53
C ARG A 211 -7.29 2.97 -19.21
N LEU A 212 -8.24 2.07 -18.92
CA LEU A 212 -7.95 0.70 -18.51
C LEU A 212 -8.14 -0.31 -19.63
N ARG A 213 -8.57 0.09 -20.82
CA ARG A 213 -8.76 -0.83 -21.95
C ARG A 213 -7.40 -1.30 -22.50
N GLY A 214 -7.37 -2.47 -23.12
CA GLY A 214 -6.15 -3.03 -23.73
C GLY A 214 -5.19 -3.60 -22.71
N ASP A 215 -3.96 -3.09 -22.68
CA ASP A 215 -2.82 -3.69 -21.97
C ASP A 215 -3.06 -3.87 -20.47
N VAL A 216 -3.78 -2.95 -19.83
CA VAL A 216 -4.07 -3.07 -18.38
C VAL A 216 -4.97 -4.26 -18.09
N VAL A 217 -5.96 -4.53 -18.95
CA VAL A 217 -6.80 -5.73 -18.85
C VAL A 217 -5.96 -6.99 -19.07
N ALA A 218 -5.10 -6.99 -20.10
CA ALA A 218 -4.20 -8.12 -20.39
C ALA A 218 -3.21 -8.39 -19.25
N MET A 219 -2.69 -7.33 -18.62
CA MET A 219 -1.82 -7.42 -17.45
C MET A 219 -2.55 -8.06 -16.27
N VAL A 220 -3.77 -7.61 -15.95
CA VAL A 220 -4.56 -8.19 -14.86
C VAL A 220 -4.93 -9.64 -15.17
N ASP A 221 -5.28 -9.96 -16.41
CA ASP A 221 -5.54 -11.34 -16.84
C ASP A 221 -4.31 -12.24 -16.65
N LYS A 222 -3.12 -11.78 -17.07
CA LYS A 222 -1.85 -12.48 -16.82
C LYS A 222 -1.58 -12.64 -15.33
N MET A 223 -1.82 -11.61 -14.52
CA MET A 223 -1.68 -11.67 -13.06
C MET A 223 -2.59 -12.73 -12.44
N ARG A 224 -3.85 -12.85 -12.91
CA ARG A 224 -4.78 -13.91 -12.46
C ARG A 224 -4.22 -15.30 -12.77
N LYS A 225 -3.77 -15.52 -14.00
CA LYS A 225 -3.17 -16.79 -14.47
C LYS A 225 -1.91 -17.17 -13.69
N LEU A 226 -1.06 -16.20 -13.39
CA LEU A 226 0.15 -16.43 -12.60
C LEU A 226 -0.19 -16.73 -11.14
N ASN A 227 -1.13 -15.98 -10.54
CA ASN A 227 -1.57 -16.24 -9.19
C ASN A 227 -2.15 -17.64 -9.01
N SER A 228 -3.00 -18.10 -9.94
CA SER A 228 -3.63 -19.43 -9.84
C SER A 228 -2.63 -20.58 -9.94
N LYS A 229 -1.47 -20.34 -10.55
CA LYS A 229 -0.39 -21.33 -10.71
C LYS A 229 0.72 -21.18 -9.65
N CYS A 230 0.63 -20.17 -8.80
CA CYS A 230 1.70 -19.85 -7.84
C CYS A 230 1.73 -20.87 -6.71
N SER A 231 2.81 -21.64 -6.62
CA SER A 231 3.10 -22.45 -5.43
C SER A 231 3.76 -21.59 -4.36
N TYR A 232 2.92 -20.94 -3.55
CA TYR A 232 3.39 -20.11 -2.43
C TYR A 232 4.27 -20.87 -1.43
N MET A 233 4.04 -22.17 -1.26
CA MET A 233 4.84 -23.00 -0.36
C MET A 233 6.27 -23.20 -0.88
N GLU A 234 6.44 -23.51 -2.17
CA GLU A 234 7.78 -23.67 -2.74
C GLU A 234 8.55 -22.35 -2.75
N MET A 235 7.88 -21.22 -3.02
CA MET A 235 8.50 -19.90 -2.88
C MET A 235 9.02 -19.67 -1.45
N LEU A 236 8.22 -20.00 -0.44
CA LEU A 236 8.66 -19.84 0.95
C LEU A 236 9.82 -20.77 1.30
N ARG A 237 9.81 -22.02 0.85
CA ARG A 237 10.94 -22.94 1.07
C ARG A 237 12.23 -22.44 0.45
N HIS A 238 12.15 -21.82 -0.73
CA HIS A 238 13.30 -21.30 -1.44
C HIS A 238 13.87 -20.02 -0.78
N TYR A 239 13.01 -19.04 -0.47
CA TYR A 239 13.46 -17.74 0.04
C TYR A 239 13.55 -17.65 1.57
N CYS A 240 12.85 -18.52 2.28
CA CYS A 240 12.79 -18.58 3.74
C CYS A 240 12.93 -20.04 4.22
N PRO A 241 14.07 -20.72 3.93
CA PRO A 241 14.28 -22.08 4.38
C PRO A 241 14.23 -22.14 5.91
N ILE A 242 13.49 -23.12 6.44
CA ILE A 242 13.50 -23.40 7.87
C ILE A 242 14.74 -24.26 8.13
N GLU A 243 15.76 -23.66 8.72
CA GLU A 243 16.88 -24.42 9.27
C GLU A 243 16.37 -25.21 10.46
N VAL A 244 16.22 -26.52 10.29
CA VAL A 244 15.99 -27.42 11.41
C VAL A 244 17.32 -27.55 12.13
N LEU A 245 17.54 -26.71 13.14
CA LEU A 245 18.64 -26.94 14.08
C LEU A 245 18.42 -28.33 14.69
N PRO A 246 19.39 -29.26 14.57
CA PRO A 246 19.26 -30.55 15.22
C PRO A 246 19.14 -30.29 16.73
N ILE A 247 18.01 -30.71 17.30
CA ILE A 247 17.89 -30.83 18.74
C ILE A 247 19.03 -31.77 19.14
N LEU A 248 20.01 -31.25 19.87
CA LEU A 248 21.01 -32.07 20.55
C LEU A 248 20.22 -32.96 21.51
N VAL A 249 19.84 -34.14 21.05
CA VAL A 249 19.42 -35.23 21.92
C VAL A 249 20.67 -35.60 22.68
N GLY A 250 20.77 -35.10 23.92
CA GLY A 250 21.81 -35.50 24.86
C GLY A 250 21.68 -36.99 25.08
N ASN A 251 22.62 -37.76 24.52
CA ASN A 251 22.86 -39.12 24.96
C ASN A 251 23.46 -39.01 26.37
N GLU A 252 22.62 -39.18 27.39
CA GLU A 252 23.09 -39.59 28.71
C GLU A 252 23.55 -41.05 28.60
N HIS A 253 24.86 -41.26 28.59
CA HIS A 253 25.48 -42.55 28.92
C HIS A 253 26.48 -42.31 30.05
N CYS A 254 26.08 -42.74 31.25
CA CYS A 254 27.01 -43.30 32.24
C CYS A 254 27.33 -44.73 31.83
#